data_AF-A0AA38GKS1-F1
#
_entry.id   AF-A0AA38GKS1-F1
#
_cell.length_a   1.000
_cell.length_b   1.000
_cell.length_c   1.000
_cell.angle_alpha   90.00
_cell.angle_beta   90.00
_cell.angle_gamma   90.00
#
_symmetry.space_group_name_H-M   'P 1'
#
loop_
_entity.id
_entity.type
_entity.pdbx_description
1 polymer ?
#
loop_
_entity_poly.entity_id
_entity_poly.type
_entity_poly.pdbx_seq_one_letter_code
_entity_poly.pdbx_strand_id
1 'polypeptide(L)' 'HMLPLGASLVGNQTIISQNGTFELGFFNPNGTNNWYLGIWYARIDQKAMVWVANRETPFRNVPGVLKLSTDGYLS' A
#
# COMPACT_ATOMS: atom_id res chain seq x y z
N HIS A 1 9.21 -9.11 -3.89
CA HIS A 1 8.41 -9.41 -5.09
C HIS A 1 8.17 -8.10 -5.85
N MET A 2 7.96 -8.13 -7.17
CA MET A 2 7.76 -6.92 -8.01
C MET A 2 6.30 -6.83 -8.46
N LEU A 3 5.76 -5.62 -8.61
CA LEU A 3 4.47 -5.42 -9.30
C LEU A 3 4.73 -5.41 -10.81
N PRO A 4 4.21 -6.37 -11.59
CA PRO A 4 4.40 -6.37 -13.04
C PRO A 4 3.66 -5.20 -13.72
N LEU A 5 4.10 -4.83 -14.92
CA LEU A 5 3.37 -3.87 -15.76
C LEU A 5 1.95 -4.39 -16.03
N GLY A 6 0.97 -3.49 -15.93
CA GLY A 6 -0.45 -3.80 -16.09
C GLY A 6 -1.11 -4.44 -14.87
N ALA A 7 -0.34 -4.79 -13.83
CA ALA A 7 -0.88 -5.39 -12.61
C ALA A 7 -1.37 -4.32 -11.61
N SER A 8 -2.22 -4.77 -10.70
CA SER A 8 -2.78 -3.93 -9.64
C SER A 8 -2.73 -4.62 -8.28
N LEU A 9 -2.63 -3.81 -7.23
CA LEU A 9 -2.96 -4.22 -5.86
C LEU A 9 -4.34 -3.69 -5.51
N VAL A 10 -5.20 -4.59 -5.04
CA VAL A 10 -6.58 -4.28 -4.64
C VAL A 10 -6.86 -4.76 -3.22
N GLY A 11 -7.67 -3.99 -2.49
CA GLY A 11 -8.13 -4.38 -1.16
C GLY A 11 -6.97 -4.62 -0.20
N ASN A 12 -6.87 -5.86 0.30
CA ASN A 12 -5.92 -6.26 1.33
C ASN A 12 -4.62 -6.86 0.75
N GLN A 13 -4.44 -6.80 -0.57
CA GLN A 13 -3.22 -7.30 -1.21
C GLN A 13 -2.01 -6.43 -0.84
N THR A 14 -0.88 -7.09 -0.68
CA THR A 14 0.38 -6.44 -0.33
C THR A 14 1.54 -6.97 -1.17
N ILE A 15 2.63 -6.22 -1.22
CA ILE A 15 3.90 -6.66 -1.80
C ILE A 15 4.96 -6.60 -0.72
N ILE A 16 5.61 -7.74 -0.51
CA ILE A 16 6.73 -7.87 0.41
C ILE A 16 8.04 -7.71 -0.40
N SER A 17 8.92 -6.85 0.11
CA SER A 17 10.30 -6.69 -0.38
C SER A 17 11.05 -8.03 -0.41
N GLN A 18 12.07 -8.16 -1.26
CA GLN A 18 12.74 -9.45 -1.48
C GLN A 18 13.34 -10.07 -0.21
N ASN A 19 13.82 -9.24 0.72
CA ASN A 19 14.37 -9.69 2.01
C ASN A 19 13.32 -9.74 3.14
N GLY A 20 12.06 -9.39 2.86
CA GLY A 20 11.00 -9.35 3.85
C GLY A 20 11.20 -8.29 4.94
N THR A 21 11.93 -7.21 4.65
CA THR A 21 12.09 -6.08 5.59
C THR A 21 10.88 -5.15 5.52
N PHE A 22 10.48 -4.80 4.30
CA PHE A 22 9.38 -3.87 4.03
C PHE A 22 8.19 -4.57 3.36
N GLU A 23 7.01 -4.04 3.63
CA GLU A 23 5.74 -4.40 3.01
C GLU A 23 5.02 -3.14 2.54
N LEU A 24 4.46 -3.18 1.33
CA LEU A 24 3.65 -2.14 0.71
C LEU A 24 2.20 -2.61 0.62
N GLY A 25 1.25 -1.75 0.97
CA GLY A 25 -0.17 -2.01 0.73
C GLY A 25 -1.09 -0.95 1.30
N PHE A 26 -2.39 -1.22 1.24
CA PHE A 26 -3.40 -0.36 1.84
C PHE A 26 -3.57 -0.65 3.33
N PHE A 27 -3.77 0.41 4.12
CA PHE A 27 -4.07 0.31 5.53
C PHE A 27 -5.07 1.38 5.97
N ASN A 28 -5.72 1.10 7.09
CA ASN A 28 -6.60 2.03 7.78
C ASN A 28 -6.16 2.11 9.25
N PRO A 29 -5.77 3.29 9.76
CA PRO A 29 -5.42 3.45 11.16
C PRO A 29 -6.67 3.35 12.04
N ASN A 30 -6.57 2.50 13.08
CA ASN A 30 -7.59 2.12 14.06
C ASN A 30 -8.81 3.06 14.17
N GLY A 31 -9.96 2.59 13.70
CA GLY A 31 -11.27 3.22 13.94
C GLY A 31 -11.61 4.39 13.04
N THR A 32 -10.77 4.70 12.04
CA THR A 32 -11.11 5.69 11.02
C THR A 32 -11.78 5.03 9.81
N ASN A 33 -12.41 5.83 8.95
CA ASN A 33 -12.85 5.38 7.62
C ASN A 33 -11.83 5.78 6.53
N ASN A 34 -10.60 6.11 6.90
CA ASN A 34 -9.59 6.64 6.00
C ASN A 34 -8.60 5.55 5.62
N TRP A 35 -8.46 5.33 4.31
CA TRP A 35 -7.54 4.37 3.72
C TRP A 35 -6.35 5.07 3.07
N TYR A 36 -5.19 4.51 3.31
CA TYR A 36 -3.90 5.02 2.86
C TYR A 36 -3.10 3.92 2.18
N LEU A 37 -2.31 4.29 1.18
CA LEU A 37 -1.23 3.47 0.66
C LEU A 37 0.05 3.81 1.43
N GLY A 38 0.72 2.80 1.97
CA GLY A 38 1.92 3.01 2.75
C GLY A 38 2.91 1.85 2.70
N ILE A 39 4.10 2.12 3.24
CA ILE A 39 5.17 1.15 3.45
C ILE A 39 5.43 1.05 4.95
N TRP A 40 5.57 -0.18 5.44
CA TRP A 40 5.90 -0.48 6.83
C TRP A 40 6.89 -1.63 6.96
N TYR A 41 7.42 -1.83 8.17
CA TYR A 41 8.24 -3.00 8.49
C TYR A 41 7.38 -4.26 8.55
N ALA A 42 7.67 -5.24 7.70
CA ALA A 42 6.85 -6.45 7.53
C ALA A 42 6.88 -7.38 8.76
N ARG A 43 7.91 -7.26 9.60
CA ARG A 43 8.15 -8.16 10.75
C ARG A 43 7.83 -7.53 12.11
N ILE A 44 7.13 -6.39 12.12
CA ILE A 44 6.73 -5.69 13.34
C ILE A 44 5.20 -5.64 13.36
N ASP A 45 4.60 -6.30 14.36
CA ASP A 45 3.14 -6.44 14.49
C ASP A 45 2.43 -5.08 14.57
N GLN A 46 3.03 -4.15 15.31
CA GLN A 46 2.60 -2.77 15.31
C GLN A 46 3.17 -2.08 14.07
N LYS A 47 2.43 -2.16 12.96
CA LYS A 47 2.86 -1.68 11.63
C LYS A 47 3.44 -0.26 11.71
N ALA A 48 4.76 -0.18 11.85
CA ALA A 48 5.50 1.07 11.94
C ALA A 48 5.62 1.64 10.52
N MET A 49 4.75 2.60 10.20
CA MET A 49 4.72 3.26 8.90
C MET A 49 6.02 4.04 8.70
N VAL A 50 6.75 3.74 7.63
CA VAL A 50 7.96 4.48 7.23
C VAL A 50 7.67 5.46 6.10
N TRP A 51 6.59 5.24 5.33
CA TRP A 51 6.15 6.13 4.26
C TRP A 51 4.65 5.99 3.98
N VAL A 52 3.99 7.09 3.56
CA VAL A 52 2.56 7.14 3.23
C VAL A 52 2.37 8.01 1.97
N ALA A 53 1.72 7.47 0.94
CA ALA A 53 1.57 8.13 -0.37
C ALA A 53 0.56 9.27 -0.35
N ASN A 54 -0.64 8.99 0.16
CA ASN A 54 -1.81 9.85 0.11
C ASN A 54 -2.14 10.40 1.51
N ARG A 55 -1.11 10.89 2.21
CA ARG A 55 -1.21 11.34 3.61
C ARG A 55 -2.23 12.47 3.79
N GLU A 56 -2.29 13.38 2.83
CA GLU A 56 -3.14 14.58 2.86
C GLU A 56 -4.54 14.30 2.30
N THR A 57 -4.68 13.30 1.43
CA THR A 57 -5.91 12.99 0.69
C THR A 57 -6.26 11.49 0.78
N PRO A 58 -6.76 11.02 1.94
CA PRO A 58 -7.15 9.62 2.13
C PRO A 58 -8.34 9.20 1.28
N PHE A 59 -8.41 7.90 0.96
CA PHE A 59 -9.62 7.31 0.41
C PHE A 59 -10.63 7.05 1.54
N ARG A 60 -11.91 7.35 1.32
CA ARG A 60 -12.95 7.16 2.34
C ARG A 60 -13.68 5.83 2.16
N ASN A 61 -13.92 5.14 3.28
CA ASN A 61 -14.68 3.90 3.45
C ASN A 61 -14.04 2.65 2.82
N VAL A 62 -13.48 2.77 1.61
CA VAL A 62 -12.86 1.67 0.87
C VAL A 62 -11.43 1.98 0.47
N PRO A 63 -10.54 0.97 0.39
CA PRO A 63 -9.20 1.13 -0.15
C PRO A 63 -9.24 1.48 -1.64
N GLY A 64 -8.20 2.17 -2.10
CA GLY A 64 -8.00 2.43 -3.52
C GLY A 64 -7.48 1.21 -4.28
N VAL A 65 -7.12 1.44 -5.55
CA VAL A 65 -6.40 0.49 -6.39
C VAL A 65 -5.07 1.10 -6.71
N LEU A 66 -3.98 0.39 -6.43
CA LEU A 66 -2.65 0.77 -6.92
C LEU A 66 -2.41 0.01 -8.22
N LYS A 67 -2.19 0.71 -9.32
CA LYS A 67 -1.90 0.10 -10.62
C LYS A 67 -0.57 0.61 -11.16
N LEU A 68 0.26 -0.31 -11.63
CA LEU A 68 1.37 0.02 -12.52
C LEU A 68 0.87 -0.11 -13.95
N SER A 69 0.69 1.01 -14.65
CA SER A 69 0.20 1.01 -16.02
C SER A 69 1.28 0.49 -16.99
N THR A 70 0.86 0.10 -18.19
CA THR A 70 1.77 -0.45 -19.21
C THR A 70 2.74 0.58 -19.78
N ASP A 71 2.41 1.86 -19.65
CA ASP A 71 3.24 3.03 -19.97
C ASP A 71 4.12 3.49 -18.79
N GLY A 72 4.13 2.75 -17.68
CA GLY A 72 5.08 2.94 -16.58
C GLY A 72 4.67 3.97 -15.52
N TYR A 73 3.42 4.42 -15.53
CA TYR A 73 2.87 5.29 -14.49
C TYR A 73 2.32 4.48 -13.32
N LEU A 74 2.46 5.05 -12.13
CA LEU A 74 1.82 4.56 -10.93
C LEU A 74 0.58 5.41 -10.64
N SER A 75 -0.58 4.78 -10.57
CA SER A 75 -1.88 5.41 -10.32
C SER A 75 -2.66 4.71 -9.24
#